data_AF-A0A376VZ60-F1
#
_entry.id   AF-A0A376VZ60-F1
#
_cell.length_a   1.000
_cell.length_b   1.000
_cell.length_c   1.000
_cell.angle_alpha   90.00
_cell.angle_beta   90.00
_cell.angle_gamma   90.00
#
_symmetry.space_group_name_H-M   'P 1'
#
loop_
_entity.id
_entity.type
_entity.pdbx_description
1 polymer ?
#
loop_
_entity_poly.entity_id
_entity_poly.type
_entity_poly.pdbx_seq_one_letter_code
_entity_poly.pdbx_strand_id
1 'polypeptide(L)'
;MNGSMQKKIRPVSLISGKQAFLAGLDWKSIPPGYRSARRFARSQGAELYLSCHNHDGENGDEMMIALLSRQDADIPRNIRQCLSLAMLIRPLLKSGGYAISSSGTTRTTTLNSPVRLYR
;
A
#
# COMPACT_ATOMS: atom_id res chain seq x y z
N MET A 1 2.41 -19.13 -27.30
CA MET A 1 2.17 -18.92 -25.86
C MET A 1 1.96 -17.43 -25.64
N ASN A 2 0.71 -16.98 -25.52
CA ASN A 2 0.39 -15.58 -25.27
C ASN A 2 0.63 -15.27 -23.79
N GLY A 3 1.83 -14.80 -23.45
CA GLY A 3 2.10 -14.23 -22.14
C GLY A 3 1.31 -12.94 -22.01
N SER A 4 0.19 -12.97 -21.29
CA SER A 4 -0.51 -11.75 -20.91
C SER A 4 0.50 -10.87 -20.17
N MET A 5 0.83 -9.71 -20.74
CA MET A 5 1.56 -8.67 -20.02
C MET A 5 0.69 -8.29 -18.81
N GLN A 6 0.98 -8.88 -17.65
CA GLN A 6 0.38 -8.44 -16.41
C GLN A 6 0.75 -6.98 -16.25
N LYS A 7 -0.26 -6.10 -16.31
CA LYS A 7 -0.08 -4.67 -16.16
C LYS A 7 0.52 -4.42 -14.79
N LYS A 8 1.82 -4.07 -14.74
CA LYS A 8 2.51 -3.73 -13.50
C LYS A 8 1.77 -2.55 -12.85
N ILE A 9 1.12 -2.81 -11.72
CA ILE A 9 0.47 -1.76 -10.93
C ILE A 9 1.58 -0.87 -10.38
N ARG A 10 1.53 0.42 -10.69
CA ARG A 10 2.46 1.41 -10.13
C ARG A 10 1.80 2.07 -8.92
N PRO A 11 2.44 2.03 -7.73
CA PRO A 11 1.92 2.74 -6.58
C PRO A 11 1.89 4.24 -6.84
N VAL A 12 0.86 4.91 -6.31
CA VAL A 12 0.75 6.37 -6.30
C VAL A 12 1.09 6.86 -4.89
N SER A 13 1.96 7.86 -4.79
CA SER A 13 2.33 8.46 -3.51
C SER A 13 1.68 9.84 -3.32
N LEU A 14 1.07 10.03 -2.15
CA LEU A 14 0.65 11.33 -1.63
C LEU A 14 1.63 11.72 -0.53
N ILE A 15 2.29 12.87 -0.68
CA ILE A 15 3.38 13.28 0.22
C ILE A 15 2.87 14.37 1.17
N SER A 16 3.10 14.18 2.48
CA SER A 16 2.91 15.22 3.49
C SER A 16 4.07 15.19 4.48
N GLY A 17 4.82 16.30 4.56
CA GLY A 17 6.01 16.37 5.39
C GLY A 17 7.04 15.29 5.05
N LYS A 18 7.40 14.45 6.03
CA LYS A 18 8.36 13.33 5.87
C LYS A 18 7.68 11.97 5.67
N GLN A 19 6.39 11.97 5.34
CA GLN A 19 5.56 10.78 5.16
C GLN A 19 5.06 10.66 3.72
N ALA A 20 5.02 9.44 3.20
CA ALA A 20 4.36 9.09 1.95
C ALA A 20 3.18 8.14 2.22
N PHE A 21 1.99 8.51 1.73
CA PHE A 21 0.78 7.70 1.78
C PHE A 21 0.58 7.04 0.42
N LEU A 22 0.62 5.72 0.38
CA LEU A 22 0.68 4.93 -0.84
C LEU A 22 -0.68 4.31 -1.16
N ALA A 23 -1.12 4.49 -2.40
CA ALA A 23 -2.26 3.82 -3.01
C ALA A 23 -1.78 2.94 -4.19
N GLY A 24 -2.63 2.03 -4.68
CA GLY A 24 -2.26 1.14 -5.79
C GLY A 24 -1.17 0.13 -5.42
N LEU A 25 -1.20 -0.39 -4.19
CA LEU A 25 -0.27 -1.41 -3.71
C LEU A 25 -0.70 -2.81 -4.15
N ASP A 26 0.23 -3.56 -4.73
CA ASP A 26 0.05 -4.96 -5.11
C ASP A 26 0.31 -5.86 -3.88
N TRP A 27 -0.75 -6.10 -3.09
CA TRP A 27 -0.71 -6.93 -1.89
C TRP A 27 -0.71 -8.41 -2.24
N LYS A 28 0.20 -9.16 -1.62
CA LYS A 28 0.33 -10.61 -1.80
C LYS A 28 0.49 -11.30 -0.46
N SER A 29 0.01 -12.53 -0.38
CA SER A 29 0.28 -13.44 0.72
C SER A 29 1.77 -13.73 0.81
N ILE A 30 2.32 -13.75 2.01
CA ILE A 30 3.67 -14.25 2.21
C ILE A 30 3.66 -15.77 2.08
N PRO A 31 4.56 -16.37 1.28
CA PRO A 31 4.61 -17.82 1.14
C PRO A 31 4.87 -18.54 2.48
N PRO A 32 4.25 -19.72 2.69
CA PRO A 32 4.53 -20.53 3.87
C PRO A 32 6.02 -20.87 3.94
N GLY A 33 6.63 -20.65 5.11
CA GLY A 33 8.07 -20.82 5.35
C GLY A 33 8.81 -19.53 5.70
N TYR A 34 8.25 -18.36 5.36
CA TYR A 34 8.79 -17.09 5.81
C TYR A 34 8.13 -16.64 7.12
N ARG A 35 8.89 -16.68 8.22
CA ARG A 35 8.44 -16.20 9.54
C ARG A 35 8.37 -14.68 9.69
N SER A 36 8.86 -13.91 8.71
CA SER A 36 8.74 -12.44 8.74
C SER A 36 8.70 -11.82 7.35
N ALA A 37 7.84 -10.81 7.19
CA ALA A 37 7.76 -9.96 6.01
C ALA A 37 9.12 -9.38 5.63
N ARG A 38 9.94 -8.97 6.61
CA ARG A 38 11.27 -8.42 6.38
C ARG A 38 12.20 -9.41 5.68
N ARG A 39 12.21 -10.68 6.09
CA ARG A 39 13.05 -11.71 5.46
C ARG A 39 12.61 -11.99 4.03
N PHE A 40 11.30 -12.08 3.82
CA PHE A 40 10.74 -12.26 2.49
C PHE A 40 11.06 -11.08 1.57
N ALA A 41 10.82 -9.84 2.01
CA ALA A 41 11.16 -8.65 1.23
C ALA A 41 12.65 -8.61 0.82
N ARG A 42 13.56 -8.98 1.74
CA ARG A 42 14.99 -9.07 1.44
C ARG A 42 15.32 -10.17 0.44
N SER A 43 14.68 -11.34 0.51
CA SER A 43 14.92 -12.41 -0.47
C SER A 43 14.43 -12.04 -1.86
N GLN A 44 13.45 -11.15 -1.95
CA GLN A 44 12.97 -10.57 -3.21
C GLN A 44 13.78 -9.35 -3.68
N GLY A 45 14.81 -8.92 -2.94
CA GLY A 45 15.60 -7.73 -3.28
C GLY A 45 14.82 -6.41 -3.22
N ALA A 46 13.72 -6.36 -2.45
CA ALA A 46 12.88 -5.18 -2.38
C ALA A 46 13.58 -4.02 -1.64
N GLU A 47 13.48 -2.81 -2.20
CA GLU A 47 14.02 -1.59 -1.59
C GLU A 47 13.17 -1.14 -0.40
N LEU A 48 11.85 -1.24 -0.53
CA LEU A 48 10.86 -0.96 0.50
C LEU A 48 9.82 -2.07 0.54
N TYR A 49 9.19 -2.24 1.70
CA TYR A 49 8.02 -3.09 1.84
C TYR A 49 7.04 -2.52 2.86
N LEU A 50 5.77 -2.83 2.67
CA LEU A 50 4.73 -2.66 3.68
C LEU A 50 4.12 -4.02 3.96
N SER A 51 3.79 -4.30 5.22
CA SER A 51 3.15 -5.55 5.63
C SER A 51 2.01 -5.27 6.58
N CYS A 52 0.97 -6.10 6.53
CA CYS A 52 -0.13 -6.08 7.47
C CYS A 52 -0.66 -7.50 7.70
N HIS A 53 -1.41 -7.66 8.78
CA HIS A 53 -2.20 -8.85 9.02
C HIS A 53 -3.58 -8.66 8.40
N ASN A 54 -4.00 -9.63 7.59
CA ASN A 54 -5.36 -9.70 7.07
C ASN A 54 -6.16 -10.66 7.94
N HIS A 55 -7.12 -10.11 8.68
CA HIS A 55 -8.05 -10.86 9.53
C HIS A 55 -9.40 -11.13 8.86
N ASP A 56 -9.59 -10.71 7.60
CA ASP A 56 -10.91 -10.69 6.94
C ASP A 56 -11.18 -11.97 6.11
N GLY A 57 -10.31 -12.99 6.18
CA GLY A 57 -10.43 -14.22 5.39
C GLY A 57 -10.89 -15.45 6.19
N GLU A 58 -11.57 -16.39 5.51
CA GLU A 58 -11.97 -17.71 6.05
C GLU A 58 -10.78 -18.54 6.57
N ASN A 59 -9.55 -18.20 6.17
CA ASN A 59 -8.31 -18.94 6.48
C ASN A 59 -7.54 -18.41 7.70
N GLY A 60 -8.10 -17.46 8.47
CA GLY A 60 -7.47 -16.93 9.68
C GLY A 60 -6.45 -15.82 9.40
N ASP A 61 -5.59 -15.56 10.39
CA ASP A 61 -4.63 -14.45 10.39
C ASP A 61 -3.51 -14.64 9.35
N GLU A 62 -3.65 -14.00 8.19
CA GLU A 62 -2.69 -14.10 7.09
C GLU A 62 -1.84 -12.84 6.98
N MET A 63 -0.50 -13.00 6.97
CA MET A 63 0.40 -11.87 6.76
C MET A 63 0.52 -11.53 5.27
N MET A 64 0.10 -10.32 4.93
CA MET A 64 0.17 -9.76 3.58
C MET A 64 1.35 -8.80 3.47
N ILE A 65 1.91 -8.71 2.27
CA ILE A 65 3.03 -7.82 1.97
C ILE A 65 2.86 -7.15 0.60
N ALA A 66 3.28 -5.89 0.52
CA ALA A 66 3.48 -5.16 -0.73
C ALA A 66 4.96 -4.79 -0.85
N LEU A 67 5.57 -5.15 -1.97
CA LEU A 67 6.98 -4.87 -2.28
C LEU A 67 7.06 -3.66 -3.21
N LEU A 68 7.99 -2.74 -2.92
CA LEU A 68 8.07 -1.46 -3.62
C LEU A 68 9.52 -1.11 -3.96
N SER A 69 9.68 -0.38 -5.07
CA SER A 69 10.83 0.49 -5.29
C SER A 69 10.42 1.94 -5.03
N ARG A 70 11.35 2.74 -4.50
CA ARG A 70 11.13 4.20 -4.35
C ARG A 70 10.89 4.87 -5.69
N GLN A 71 11.60 4.42 -6.73
CA GLN A 71 11.49 4.97 -8.07
C GLN A 71 10.13 4.67 -8.69
N ASP A 72 9.62 3.45 -8.55
CA ASP A 72 8.31 3.06 -9.09
C ASP A 72 7.13 3.81 -8.45
N ALA A 73 7.31 4.32 -7.23
CA ALA A 73 6.28 5.00 -6.45
C ALA A 73 6.52 6.52 -6.30
N ASP A 74 7.48 7.08 -7.06
CA ASP A 74 7.88 8.49 -7.01
C ASP A 74 8.16 8.98 -5.57
N ILE A 75 8.81 8.17 -4.73
CA ILE A 75 9.08 8.47 -3.31
C ILE A 75 10.43 9.19 -3.15
N PRO A 76 10.47 10.46 -2.74
CA PRO A 76 11.72 11.18 -2.51
C PRO A 76 12.58 10.54 -1.42
N ARG A 77 13.91 10.70 -1.52
CA ARG A 77 14.87 10.10 -0.58
C ARG A 77 14.75 10.61 0.86
N ASN A 78 14.27 11.84 1.05
CA ASN A 78 14.08 12.46 2.37
C ASN A 78 12.84 11.97 3.13
N ILE A 79 11.96 11.19 2.47
CA ILE A 79 10.83 10.52 3.13
C ILE A 79 11.35 9.46 4.10
N ARG A 80 10.84 9.52 5.34
CA ARG A 80 11.25 8.65 6.45
C ARG A 80 10.25 7.53 6.73
N GLN A 81 8.99 7.71 6.32
CA GLN A 81 7.92 6.76 6.62
C GLN A 81 6.99 6.62 5.43
N CYS A 82 6.66 5.38 5.09
CA CYS A 82 5.66 5.05 4.09
C CYS A 82 4.48 4.38 4.79
N LEU A 83 3.26 4.73 4.40
CA LEU A 83 2.03 4.22 4.97
C LEU A 83 1.09 3.79 3.85
N SER A 84 0.36 2.69 4.04
CA SER A 84 -0.69 2.28 3.11
C SER A 84 -1.95 3.09 3.38
N LEU A 85 -2.46 3.79 2.36
CA LEU A 85 -3.70 4.55 2.49
C LEU A 85 -4.88 3.61 2.82
N ALA A 86 -4.93 2.44 2.17
CA ALA A 86 -5.93 1.42 2.43
C ALA A 86 -5.93 0.95 3.90
N MET A 87 -4.75 0.81 4.51
CA MET A 87 -4.65 0.41 5.92
C MET A 87 -5.05 1.52 6.89
N LEU A 88 -4.83 2.78 6.54
CA LEU A 88 -5.25 3.91 7.38
C LEU A 88 -6.78 4.09 7.39
N ILE A 89 -7.44 3.82 6.28
CA ILE A 89 -8.91 3.92 6.20
C ILE A 89 -9.64 2.67 6.70
N ARG A 90 -8.98 1.51 6.74
CA ARG A 90 -9.60 0.23 7.12
C ARG A 90 -10.37 0.30 8.45
N PRO A 91 -9.85 0.90 9.55
CA PRO A 91 -10.60 1.03 10.79
C PRO A 91 -11.90 1.82 10.66
N LEU A 92 -11.98 2.74 9.70
CA LEU A 92 -13.16 3.57 9.44
C LEU A 92 -14.25 2.79 8.67
N LEU A 93 -13.87 1.75 7.94
CA LEU A 93 -14.77 0.94 7.11
C LEU A 93 -15.53 -0.15 7.91
N LYS A 94 -15.20 -0.35 9.19
CA LYS A 94 -15.82 -1.33 10.11
C LYS A 94 -15.84 -2.78 9.57
N SER A 95 -16.83 -3.16 8.77
CA SER A 95 -17.15 -4.54 8.35
C SER A 95 -17.04 -4.77 6.84
N GLY A 96 -16.50 -3.80 6.09
CA GLY A 96 -16.40 -3.84 4.63
C GLY A 96 -16.79 -2.51 3.99
N GLY A 97 -16.57 -2.40 2.67
CA GLY A 97 -16.88 -1.21 1.90
C GLY A 97 -15.65 -0.58 1.25
N TYR A 98 -15.86 0.57 0.61
CA TYR A 98 -14.80 1.30 -0.09
C TYR A 98 -14.87 2.79 0.24
N ALA A 99 -13.71 3.44 0.31
CA ALA A 99 -13.62 4.88 0.45
C ALA A 99 -13.20 5.48 -0.89
N ILE A 100 -13.88 6.54 -1.31
CA ILE A 100 -13.45 7.36 -2.45
C ILE A 100 -12.98 8.69 -1.88
N SER A 101 -11.75 9.06 -2.24
CA SER A 101 -11.15 10.34 -1.91
C SER A 101 -10.67 11.02 -3.18
N SER A 102 -10.98 12.30 -3.32
CA SER A 102 -10.41 13.12 -4.39
C SER A 102 -8.98 13.49 -4.01
N SER A 103 -7.99 13.01 -4.75
CA SER A 103 -6.63 13.54 -4.66
C SER A 103 -6.56 14.84 -5.46
N GLY A 104 -6.59 15.99 -4.80
CA GLY A 104 -6.34 17.27 -5.45
C GLY A 104 -4.95 17.27 -6.09
N THR A 105 -4.86 17.31 -7.41
CA THR A 105 -3.59 17.57 -8.10
C THR A 105 -3.32 19.06 -8.05
N THR A 106 -2.80 19.54 -6.92
CA THR A 106 -2.31 20.92 -6.81
C THR A 106 -0.92 20.88 -6.22
N ARG A 107 0.07 21.30 -7.01
CA ARG A 107 1.41 21.62 -6.53
C ARG A 107 1.24 22.51 -5.29
N THR A 108 1.69 22.02 -4.14
CA THR A 108 1.74 22.77 -2.87
C THR A 108 0.41 23.36 -2.39
N THR A 109 -0.49 22.56 -1.80
CA THR A 109 -1.29 23.02 -0.63
C THR A 109 -1.98 21.85 0.09
N THR A 110 -2.18 22.06 1.39
CA THR A 110 -2.80 21.21 2.42
C THR A 110 -3.95 20.30 1.98
N LEU A 111 -3.89 19.05 2.46
CA LEU A 111 -4.88 17.98 2.29
C LEU A 111 -6.17 18.29 3.07
N ASN A 112 -7.04 19.14 2.53
CA ASN A 112 -8.39 19.41 3.06
C ASN A 112 -9.48 18.86 2.12
N SER A 113 -9.36 17.60 1.69
CA SER A 113 -10.41 16.94 0.89
C SER A 113 -11.21 15.96 1.75
N PRO A 114 -12.56 16.02 1.72
CA PRO A 114 -13.39 15.11 2.49
C PRO A 114 -13.32 13.70 1.93
N VAL A 115 -12.90 12.73 2.74
CA VAL A 115 -13.02 11.31 2.43
C VAL A 115 -14.49 10.93 2.56
N ARG A 116 -15.11 10.41 1.49
CA ARG A 116 -16.46 9.85 1.54
C ARG A 116 -16.36 8.33 1.66
N LEU A 117 -17.00 7.79 2.69
CA LEU A 117 -17.09 6.35 2.94
C LEU A 117 -18.39 5.82 2.34
N TYR A 118 -18.27 4.75 1.56
CA TYR A 118 -19.40 4.04 0.96
C TYR A 118 -19.40 2.61 1.53
N ARG A 119 -20.60 2.07 1.75
CA ARG A 119 -20.82 0.69 2.15
C ARG A 119 -21.42 -0.09 1.01
#